data_AF-A0A286DEM7-F1
#
_entry.id   AF-A0A286DEM7-F1
#
_cell.length_a   1.000
_cell.length_b   1.000
_cell.length_c   1.000
_cell.angle_alpha   90.00
_cell.angle_beta   90.00
_cell.angle_gamma   90.00
#
_symmetry.space_group_name_H-M   'P 1'
#
loop_
_entity.id
_entity.type
_entity.pdbx_description
1 polymer ?
#
loop_
_entity_poly.entity_id
_entity_poly.type
_entity_poly.pdbx_seq_one_letter_code
_entity_poly.pdbx_strand_id
1 'polypeptide(L)'
;MESRYLLRLVSLIALTVASLQTAWATPRMTRFDPATHGFRFVNTFNNDVIREVDFRTSGLCGGMVYSAMDYFNASMPIPQQAYRPAVNTPLHDYIYKRQVASLTENMDKWAELGFNPLGARNGEFFRWGLQGFSGGRLQELRARIDRGQPAPLGLWHYDGARGGDHQVLAIGYDLGRYRGDLGAHQEDLRIFVYDPNYPGRTLTLVPDLSRGGYRYLEEDKLWLTYFVDAKYRAQRPSIPATVVVAPADASLVRELLVTIETGGDDLRGGNDNVDLVLNTRSGRQSWRNANGGRRWLGNYSQTLSLPVRNTRLSDLRSLDLLTHFGGGIGGDNWNVDCVIVYAVTGDNTYKIYEQRGAPLVRFTGQVHSYTASFDVPGRFLRLKAPLKLDASKISLPPPR
;
A
#
# COMPACT_ATOMS: atom_id res chain seq x y z
N MET A 1 47.20 64.90 -53.03
CA MET A 1 47.69 63.55 -53.36
C MET A 1 47.18 62.64 -52.26
N GLU A 2 46.10 61.90 -52.52
CA GLU A 2 46.16 60.45 -52.87
C GLU A 2 46.45 59.61 -51.60
N SER A 3 45.77 58.53 -51.21
CA SER A 3 44.60 57.78 -51.65
C SER A 3 44.50 56.58 -50.67
N ARG A 4 43.34 56.43 -50.00
CA ARG A 4 42.65 55.16 -49.61
C ARG A 4 43.35 54.10 -48.73
N TYR A 5 42.49 53.20 -48.21
CA TYR A 5 42.69 51.95 -47.43
C TYR A 5 42.53 52.08 -45.90
N LEU A 6 41.29 51.93 -45.41
CA LEU A 6 40.63 50.68 -44.96
C LEU A 6 41.03 50.31 -43.51
N LEU A 7 40.19 50.62 -42.53
CA LEU A 7 39.17 49.74 -41.93
C LEU A 7 39.72 48.74 -40.89
N ARG A 8 39.14 48.84 -39.69
CA ARG A 8 39.04 47.85 -38.59
C ARG A 8 40.19 47.81 -37.58
N LEU A 9 40.01 48.52 -36.48
CA LEU A 9 40.20 47.94 -35.13
C LEU A 9 39.44 48.78 -34.09
N VAL A 10 38.13 48.54 -33.96
CA VAL A 10 37.43 48.87 -32.70
C VAL A 10 37.45 47.59 -31.89
N SER A 11 38.43 47.49 -31.00
CA SER A 11 38.55 46.39 -30.04
C SER A 11 37.40 46.49 -29.04
N LEU A 12 36.33 45.77 -29.35
CA LEU A 12 35.23 45.49 -28.43
C LEU A 12 35.71 44.44 -27.41
N ILE A 13 36.28 44.87 -26.29
CA ILE A 13 36.38 44.01 -25.11
C ILE A 13 35.01 44.07 -24.42
N ALA A 14 34.05 43.32 -24.96
CA ALA A 14 32.88 42.94 -24.20
C ALA A 14 33.31 41.81 -23.26
N LEU A 15 33.58 42.15 -22.00
CA LEU A 15 33.74 41.18 -20.92
C LEU A 15 32.39 40.45 -20.76
N THR A 16 32.18 39.36 -21.48
CA THR A 16 31.12 38.42 -21.14
C THR A 16 31.56 37.67 -19.90
N VAL A 17 31.17 38.17 -18.72
CA VAL A 17 31.05 37.33 -17.54
C VAL A 17 29.90 36.38 -17.84
N ALA A 18 30.19 35.27 -18.51
CA ALA A 18 29.30 34.12 -18.54
C ALA A 18 29.24 33.61 -17.11
N SER A 19 28.26 34.08 -16.35
CA SER A 19 27.89 33.44 -15.09
C SER A 19 27.70 31.96 -15.41
N LEU A 20 28.59 31.11 -14.90
CA LEU A 20 28.39 29.67 -14.81
C LEU A 20 27.21 29.44 -13.87
N GLN A 21 26.00 29.73 -14.34
CA GLN A 21 24.80 29.19 -13.74
C GLN A 21 24.93 27.68 -13.95
N THR A 22 25.29 26.97 -12.89
CA THR A 22 25.25 25.51 -12.86
C THR A 22 23.83 25.10 -13.21
N ALA A 23 23.57 24.75 -14.47
CA ALA A 23 22.22 24.39 -14.90
C ALA A 23 21.75 23.16 -14.13
N TRP A 24 20.66 23.27 -13.38
CA TRP A 24 20.06 22.12 -12.71
C TRP A 24 19.35 21.27 -13.75
N ALA A 25 19.51 19.94 -13.66
CA ALA A 25 18.67 19.03 -14.40
C ALA A 25 17.22 19.26 -14.00
N THR A 26 16.32 19.30 -14.98
CA THR A 26 14.89 19.38 -14.68
C THR A 26 14.41 18.02 -14.17
N PRO A 27 13.60 17.97 -13.09
CA PRO A 27 12.98 16.73 -12.64
C PRO A 27 12.25 16.02 -13.78
N ARG A 28 12.37 14.69 -13.83
CA ARG A 28 11.66 13.83 -14.78
C ARG A 28 10.58 13.06 -14.06
N MET A 29 9.34 13.20 -14.51
CA MET A 29 8.17 12.52 -13.95
C MET A 29 7.47 11.71 -15.04
N THR A 30 6.94 10.56 -14.64
CA THR A 30 5.98 9.79 -15.45
C THR A 30 4.58 10.37 -15.27
N ARG A 31 3.59 9.81 -15.98
CA ARG A 31 2.18 10.18 -15.82
C ARG A 31 1.48 9.51 -14.63
N PHE A 32 2.17 8.65 -13.88
CA PHE A 32 1.58 7.99 -12.73
C PHE A 32 1.48 8.98 -11.56
N ASP A 33 0.26 9.38 -11.26
CA ASP A 33 -0.12 10.12 -10.06
C ASP A 33 -0.58 9.16 -8.94
N PRO A 34 0.10 9.11 -7.77
CA PRO A 34 -0.32 8.30 -6.61
C PRO A 34 -1.76 8.54 -6.14
N ALA A 35 -2.29 9.76 -6.27
CA ALA A 35 -3.63 10.11 -5.80
C ALA A 35 -4.75 9.51 -6.66
N THR A 36 -4.48 9.30 -7.96
CA THR A 36 -5.47 8.79 -8.92
C THR A 36 -5.23 7.35 -9.33
N HIS A 37 -3.97 6.91 -9.37
CA HIS A 37 -3.57 5.58 -9.86
C HIS A 37 -3.10 4.65 -8.74
N GLY A 38 -2.87 5.15 -7.52
CA GLY A 38 -2.54 4.35 -6.34
C GLY A 38 -3.79 3.85 -5.61
N PHE A 39 -3.65 2.75 -4.85
CA PHE A 39 -4.73 2.32 -3.97
C PHE A 39 -4.96 3.34 -2.86
N ARG A 40 -6.21 3.46 -2.40
CA ARG A 40 -6.62 4.42 -1.36
C ARG A 40 -6.58 3.87 0.06
N PHE A 41 -6.18 2.62 0.21
CA PHE A 41 -6.01 1.96 1.50
C PHE A 41 -4.53 1.65 1.73
N VAL A 42 -4.14 1.70 3.00
CA VAL A 42 -2.78 1.41 3.44
C VAL A 42 -2.48 -0.09 3.36
N ASN A 43 -1.25 -0.45 3.00
CA ASN A 43 -0.73 -1.80 3.05
C ASN A 43 -0.56 -2.29 4.50
N THR A 44 -1.65 -2.77 5.11
CA THR A 44 -1.67 -3.38 6.46
C THR A 44 -2.03 -4.86 6.41
N PHE A 45 -1.67 -5.55 5.33
CA PHE A 45 -1.88 -6.99 5.23
C PHE A 45 -0.89 -7.73 6.15
N ASN A 46 -1.37 -8.74 6.87
CA ASN A 46 -0.54 -9.79 7.42
C ASN A 46 -0.87 -11.06 6.62
N ASN A 47 0.15 -11.72 6.07
CA ASN A 47 -0.03 -12.91 5.27
C ASN A 47 1.09 -13.92 5.54
N ASP A 48 0.73 -15.20 5.45
CA ASP A 48 1.67 -16.31 5.25
C ASP A 48 1.84 -16.49 3.73
N VAL A 49 2.75 -15.74 3.10
CA VAL A 49 2.79 -15.61 1.63
C VAL A 49 3.33 -16.88 0.92
N ILE A 50 4.08 -17.73 1.61
CA ILE A 50 4.49 -19.05 1.09
C ILE A 50 4.49 -20.09 2.21
N ARG A 51 3.56 -21.06 2.17
CA ARG A 51 3.46 -22.15 3.18
C ARG A 51 4.69 -23.06 3.17
N GLU A 52 5.37 -23.19 2.04
CA GLU A 52 6.52 -24.10 1.89
C GLU A 52 7.89 -23.53 2.32
N VAL A 53 8.04 -22.22 2.59
CA VAL A 53 9.36 -21.62 2.96
C VAL A 53 9.33 -20.56 4.09
N ASP A 54 8.22 -20.39 4.81
CA ASP A 54 8.06 -19.45 5.94
C ASP A 54 8.64 -18.03 5.69
N PHE A 55 8.49 -17.53 4.46
CA PHE A 55 8.84 -16.14 4.13
C PHE A 55 7.67 -15.22 4.51
N ARG A 56 7.72 -14.69 5.74
CA ARG A 56 6.79 -13.66 6.22
C ARG A 56 7.17 -12.32 5.60
N THR A 57 6.41 -11.87 4.61
CA THR A 57 6.47 -10.47 4.18
C THR A 57 5.47 -9.65 5.01
N SER A 58 5.90 -8.51 5.52
CA SER A 58 5.03 -7.58 6.25
C SER A 58 4.18 -6.79 5.23
N GLY A 59 3.16 -7.43 4.67
CA GLY A 59 2.26 -6.80 3.71
C GLY A 59 2.18 -7.47 2.34
N LEU A 60 1.50 -6.78 1.42
CA LEU A 60 1.43 -7.12 -0.02
C LEU A 60 1.94 -5.94 -0.86
N CYS A 61 3.05 -5.31 -0.45
CA CYS A 61 3.57 -4.10 -1.10
C CYS A 61 3.88 -4.31 -2.59
N GLY A 62 4.58 -5.40 -2.94
CA GLY A 62 4.85 -5.78 -4.32
C GLY A 62 3.58 -6.04 -5.13
N GLY A 63 2.61 -6.74 -4.55
CA GLY A 63 1.32 -6.99 -5.15
C GLY A 63 0.52 -5.73 -5.40
N MET A 64 0.56 -4.77 -4.47
CA MET A 64 -0.09 -3.47 -4.61
C MET A 64 0.60 -2.61 -5.67
N VAL A 65 1.94 -2.63 -5.75
CA VAL A 65 2.72 -1.93 -6.79
C VAL A 65 2.40 -2.50 -8.17
N TYR A 66 2.52 -3.81 -8.34
CA TYR A 66 2.22 -4.50 -9.61
C TYR A 66 0.78 -4.25 -10.04
N SER A 67 -0.18 -4.37 -9.12
CA SER A 67 -1.59 -4.16 -9.42
C SER A 67 -1.87 -2.69 -9.81
N ALA A 68 -1.34 -1.70 -9.08
CA ALA A 68 -1.52 -0.29 -9.42
C ALA A 68 -0.94 0.04 -10.81
N MET A 69 0.23 -0.54 -11.12
CA MET A 69 0.86 -0.42 -12.44
C MET A 69 0.04 -1.12 -13.54
N ASP A 70 -0.59 -2.26 -13.25
CA ASP A 70 -1.49 -2.97 -14.16
C ASP A 70 -2.73 -2.12 -14.55
N TYR A 71 -3.39 -1.48 -13.57
CA TYR A 71 -4.50 -0.55 -13.85
C TYR A 71 -4.05 0.66 -14.67
N PHE A 72 -2.92 1.26 -14.29
CA PHE A 72 -2.35 2.41 -15.00
C PHE A 72 -2.03 2.08 -16.46
N ASN A 73 -1.32 0.97 -16.71
CA ASN A 73 -0.95 0.54 -18.06
C ASN A 73 -2.16 0.13 -18.91
N ALA A 74 -3.20 -0.44 -18.28
CA ALA A 74 -4.45 -0.77 -18.96
C ALA A 74 -5.35 0.47 -19.20
N SER A 75 -4.94 1.67 -18.77
CA SER A 75 -5.79 2.87 -18.75
C SER A 75 -7.15 2.64 -18.06
N MET A 76 -7.14 1.77 -17.05
CA MET A 76 -8.32 1.43 -16.26
C MET A 76 -8.30 2.23 -14.95
N PRO A 77 -9.44 2.77 -14.49
CA PRO A 77 -9.53 3.31 -13.15
C PRO A 77 -9.15 2.22 -12.13
N ILE A 78 -8.37 2.59 -11.12
CA ILE A 78 -8.06 1.69 -9.99
C ILE A 78 -9.30 1.54 -9.08
N PRO A 79 -9.50 0.42 -8.37
CA PRO A 79 -10.58 0.30 -7.40
C PRO A 79 -10.57 1.44 -6.38
N GLN A 80 -11.73 2.09 -6.24
CA GLN A 80 -11.86 3.32 -5.45
C GLN A 80 -12.10 3.06 -3.95
N GLN A 81 -12.15 1.79 -3.53
CA GLN A 81 -12.30 1.42 -2.13
C GLN A 81 -11.17 2.03 -1.28
N ALA A 82 -11.54 2.61 -0.13
CA ALA A 82 -10.60 3.25 0.80
C ALA A 82 -10.21 2.35 1.98
N TYR A 83 -10.72 1.11 2.02
CA TYR A 83 -10.43 0.13 3.06
C TYR A 83 -9.68 -1.06 2.45
N ARG A 84 -8.88 -1.73 3.30
CA ARG A 84 -8.13 -2.92 2.90
C ARG A 84 -9.11 -4.03 2.51
N PRO A 85 -8.95 -4.66 1.33
CA PRO A 85 -9.82 -5.76 0.93
C PRO A 85 -9.62 -6.94 1.90
N ALA A 86 -10.72 -7.47 2.43
CA ALA A 86 -10.67 -8.71 3.21
C ALA A 86 -10.10 -9.86 2.38
N VAL A 87 -9.47 -10.80 3.08
CA VAL A 87 -9.06 -12.10 2.51
C VAL A 87 -10.24 -12.74 1.74
N ASN A 88 -9.96 -13.40 0.60
CA ASN A 88 -10.93 -14.00 -0.34
C ASN A 88 -11.80 -13.04 -1.15
N THR A 89 -11.65 -11.71 -1.02
CA THR A 89 -12.27 -10.82 -1.99
C THR A 89 -11.51 -10.89 -3.33
N PRO A 90 -12.19 -10.71 -4.48
CA PRO A 90 -11.52 -10.76 -5.78
C PRO A 90 -10.32 -9.79 -5.90
N LEU A 91 -10.40 -8.63 -5.25
CA LEU A 91 -9.31 -7.65 -5.22
C LEU A 91 -8.15 -8.12 -4.33
N HIS A 92 -8.42 -8.67 -3.14
CA HIS A 92 -7.38 -9.26 -2.31
C HIS A 92 -6.62 -10.36 -3.07
N ASP A 93 -7.34 -11.29 -3.69
CA ASP A 93 -6.74 -12.41 -4.41
C ASP A 93 -5.91 -11.96 -5.61
N TYR A 94 -6.35 -10.90 -6.31
CA TYR A 94 -5.57 -10.30 -7.38
C TYR A 94 -4.27 -9.70 -6.85
N ILE A 95 -4.33 -8.88 -5.80
CA ILE A 95 -3.13 -8.29 -5.17
C ILE A 95 -2.18 -9.38 -4.66
N TYR A 96 -2.70 -10.42 -4.01
CA TYR A 96 -1.93 -11.54 -3.51
C TYR A 96 -1.19 -12.28 -4.64
N LYS A 97 -1.89 -12.61 -5.74
CA LYS A 97 -1.26 -13.25 -6.91
C LYS A 97 -0.13 -12.39 -7.49
N ARG A 98 -0.33 -11.07 -7.55
CA ARG A 98 0.69 -10.13 -8.00
C ARG A 98 1.86 -10.00 -7.02
N GLN A 99 1.61 -10.14 -5.71
CA GLN A 99 2.69 -10.19 -4.70
C GLN A 99 3.58 -11.40 -4.97
N VAL A 100 2.99 -12.59 -5.11
CA VAL A 100 3.72 -13.83 -5.40
C VAL A 100 4.56 -13.67 -6.66
N ALA A 101 3.97 -13.17 -7.76
CA ALA A 101 4.71 -12.92 -8.99
C ALA A 101 5.88 -11.96 -8.79
N SER A 102 5.67 -10.83 -8.09
CA SER A 102 6.73 -9.84 -7.86
C SER A 102 7.91 -10.39 -7.05
N LEU A 103 7.67 -11.31 -6.12
CA LEU A 103 8.72 -11.95 -5.33
C LEU A 103 9.42 -13.05 -6.12
N THR A 104 8.68 -13.95 -6.77
CA THR A 104 9.26 -15.10 -7.48
C THR A 104 10.04 -14.67 -8.72
N GLU A 105 9.56 -13.67 -9.46
CA GLU A 105 10.26 -13.13 -10.62
C GLU A 105 11.59 -12.48 -10.22
N ASN A 106 11.65 -11.81 -9.06
CA ASN A 106 12.83 -11.09 -8.58
C ASN A 106 13.64 -11.85 -7.51
N MET A 107 13.40 -13.16 -7.36
CA MET A 107 14.07 -13.97 -6.32
C MET A 107 15.60 -13.92 -6.42
N ASP A 108 16.14 -13.81 -7.64
CA ASP A 108 17.58 -13.62 -7.89
C ASP A 108 18.12 -12.29 -7.33
N LYS A 109 17.36 -11.20 -7.45
CA LYS A 109 17.73 -9.88 -6.90
C LYS A 109 17.64 -9.86 -5.39
N TRP A 110 16.61 -10.47 -4.81
CA TRP A 110 16.50 -10.62 -3.37
C TRP A 110 17.62 -11.51 -2.80
N ALA A 111 17.96 -12.62 -3.47
CA ALA A 111 19.06 -13.48 -3.07
C ALA A 111 20.44 -12.79 -3.21
N GLU A 112 20.65 -11.99 -4.26
CA GLU A 112 21.87 -11.20 -4.47
C GLU A 112 22.13 -10.24 -3.29
N LEU A 113 21.08 -9.58 -2.80
CA LEU A 113 21.16 -8.65 -1.67
C LEU A 113 21.23 -9.38 -0.33
N GLY A 114 20.58 -10.53 -0.20
CA GLY A 114 20.64 -11.39 0.98
C GLY A 114 21.99 -12.08 1.16
N PHE A 115 22.74 -12.32 0.08
CA PHE A 115 24.09 -12.88 0.15
C PHE A 115 25.12 -11.79 0.51
N ASN A 116 25.09 -11.38 1.78
CA ASN A 116 25.91 -10.31 2.33
C ASN A 116 26.40 -10.64 3.75
N PRO A 117 27.31 -11.63 3.89
CA PRO A 117 27.76 -12.10 5.19
C PRO A 117 28.39 -10.94 5.97
N LEU A 118 27.87 -10.72 7.19
CA LEU A 118 28.32 -9.67 8.12
C LEU A 118 28.30 -8.25 7.52
N GLY A 119 27.45 -8.00 6.51
CA GLY A 119 27.34 -6.68 5.87
C GLY A 119 28.57 -6.29 5.02
N ALA A 120 29.43 -7.24 4.63
CA ALA A 120 30.67 -6.99 3.90
C ALA A 120 30.49 -6.19 2.59
N ARG A 121 29.28 -6.22 2.01
CA ARG A 121 28.93 -5.56 0.75
C ARG A 121 28.05 -4.32 0.94
N ASN A 122 27.80 -3.85 2.16
CA ASN A 122 26.92 -2.70 2.42
C ASN A 122 27.32 -1.45 1.60
N GLY A 123 28.61 -1.10 1.62
CA GLY A 123 29.10 0.03 0.85
C GLY A 123 29.02 -0.18 -0.67
N GLU A 124 29.19 -1.41 -1.15
CA GLU A 124 29.04 -1.76 -2.57
C GLU A 124 27.58 -1.58 -3.01
N PHE A 125 26.64 -2.18 -2.28
CA PHE A 125 25.21 -2.10 -2.54
C PHE A 125 24.68 -0.68 -2.49
N PHE A 126 25.11 0.12 -1.52
CA PHE A 126 24.75 1.53 -1.44
C PHE A 126 25.19 2.28 -2.71
N ARG A 127 26.44 2.11 -3.15
CA ARG A 127 27.01 2.77 -4.34
C ARG A 127 26.34 2.34 -5.64
N TRP A 128 25.88 1.10 -5.78
CA TRP A 128 25.12 0.66 -6.96
C TRP A 128 23.88 1.50 -7.22
N GLY A 129 23.22 1.98 -6.16
CA GLY A 129 22.05 2.85 -6.25
C GLY A 129 22.36 4.27 -6.77
N LEU A 130 23.63 4.69 -6.75
CA LEU A 130 24.10 5.99 -7.23
C LEU A 130 24.71 5.92 -8.63
N GLN A 131 25.06 4.71 -9.09
CA GLN A 131 25.81 4.52 -10.32
C GLN A 131 24.92 4.76 -11.56
N GLY A 132 25.25 5.81 -12.32
CA GLY A 132 24.51 6.23 -13.52
C GLY A 132 24.98 5.63 -14.85
N PHE A 133 25.91 4.68 -14.83
CA PHE A 133 26.54 4.07 -16.01
C PHE A 133 26.86 2.58 -15.81
N SER A 134 27.22 1.87 -16.87
CA SER A 134 27.64 0.45 -16.86
C SER A 134 26.69 -0.52 -16.13
N GLY A 135 25.37 -0.29 -16.23
CA GLY A 135 24.34 -1.15 -15.64
C GLY A 135 24.02 -0.82 -14.17
N GLY A 136 24.44 0.33 -13.64
CA GLY A 136 24.07 0.77 -12.30
C GLY A 136 22.56 1.06 -12.15
N ARG A 137 22.05 0.98 -10.92
CA ARG A 137 20.60 1.04 -10.66
C ARG A 137 19.98 2.39 -11.02
N LEU A 138 20.75 3.48 -10.90
CA LEU A 138 20.32 4.80 -11.34
C LEU A 138 20.20 4.87 -12.87
N GLN A 139 21.09 4.20 -13.61
CA GLN A 139 20.99 4.10 -15.06
C GLN A 139 19.72 3.33 -15.47
N GLU A 140 19.47 2.18 -14.85
CA GLU A 140 18.28 1.35 -15.08
C GLU A 140 16.99 2.14 -14.83
N LEU A 141 16.94 2.88 -13.71
CA LEU A 141 15.79 3.70 -13.33
C LEU A 141 15.54 4.81 -14.35
N ARG A 142 16.57 5.60 -14.66
CA ARG A 142 16.48 6.68 -15.65
C ARG A 142 15.97 6.17 -17.00
N ALA A 143 16.51 5.07 -17.49
CA ALA A 143 16.11 4.49 -18.78
C ALA A 143 14.62 4.12 -18.85
N ARG A 144 13.97 3.83 -17.71
CA ARG A 144 12.52 3.63 -17.64
C ARG A 144 11.76 4.95 -17.55
N ILE A 145 12.12 5.81 -16.59
CA ILE A 145 11.42 7.08 -16.36
C ILE A 145 11.50 8.01 -17.57
N ASP A 146 12.64 8.05 -18.28
CA ASP A 146 12.83 8.85 -19.50
C ASP A 146 11.90 8.41 -20.65
N ARG A 147 11.45 7.14 -20.63
CA ARG A 147 10.43 6.60 -21.56
C ARG A 147 9.01 6.74 -21.03
N GLY A 148 8.81 7.47 -19.94
CA GLY A 148 7.52 7.65 -19.28
C GLY A 148 7.01 6.41 -18.56
N GLN A 149 7.87 5.42 -18.30
CA GLN A 149 7.50 4.15 -17.66
C GLN A 149 7.82 4.20 -16.16
N PRO A 150 6.82 4.14 -15.26
CA PRO A 150 7.07 3.91 -13.84
C PRO A 150 7.85 2.60 -13.63
N ALA A 151 8.64 2.52 -12.57
CA ALA A 151 9.52 1.39 -12.32
C ALA A 151 9.31 0.84 -10.91
N PRO A 152 8.86 -0.43 -10.74
CA PRO A 152 8.86 -1.03 -9.41
C PRO A 152 10.29 -1.11 -8.89
N LEU A 153 10.47 -0.81 -7.61
CA LEU A 153 11.74 -0.92 -6.91
C LEU A 153 11.58 -1.93 -5.77
N GLY A 154 12.54 -2.83 -5.63
CA GLY A 154 12.73 -3.55 -4.38
C GLY A 154 13.71 -2.78 -3.50
N LEU A 155 13.33 -2.50 -2.27
CA LEU A 155 14.13 -1.80 -1.26
C LEU A 155 14.62 -2.82 -0.24
N TRP A 156 15.93 -2.90 -0.06
CA TRP A 156 16.54 -3.79 0.93
C TRP A 156 16.67 -3.08 2.26
N HIS A 157 16.27 -3.75 3.33
CA HIS A 157 16.33 -3.16 4.67
C HIS A 157 17.73 -2.67 5.05
N TYR A 158 17.76 -1.70 5.95
CA TYR A 158 18.98 -1.31 6.64
C TYR A 158 19.02 -2.01 8.00
N ASP A 159 20.13 -2.64 8.37
CA ASP A 159 20.23 -3.39 9.63
C ASP A 159 19.93 -2.51 10.85
N GLY A 160 19.05 -2.99 11.72
CA GLY A 160 18.55 -2.23 12.88
C GLY A 160 17.48 -1.18 12.56
N ALA A 161 17.15 -0.95 11.29
CA ALA A 161 16.02 -0.09 10.90
C ALA A 161 14.68 -0.85 10.93
N ARG A 162 13.59 -0.12 11.15
CA ARG A 162 12.25 -0.70 11.26
C ARG A 162 11.64 -0.94 9.88
N GLY A 163 11.11 -2.13 9.62
CA GLY A 163 10.17 -2.38 8.52
C GLY A 163 10.63 -3.33 7.42
N GLY A 164 11.80 -3.96 7.55
CA GLY A 164 12.24 -5.02 6.64
C GLY A 164 12.34 -4.59 5.18
N ASP A 165 12.43 -5.59 4.31
CA ASP A 165 12.43 -5.38 2.86
C ASP A 165 11.07 -4.88 2.39
N HIS A 166 11.07 -4.06 1.33
CA HIS A 166 9.86 -3.39 0.87
C HIS A 166 9.84 -3.22 -0.66
N GLN A 167 8.67 -2.96 -1.23
CA GLN A 167 8.51 -2.69 -2.66
C GLN A 167 7.69 -1.43 -2.88
N VAL A 168 8.20 -0.54 -3.74
CA VAL A 168 7.58 0.76 -4.08
C VAL A 168 7.59 0.96 -5.59
N LEU A 169 6.91 1.99 -6.09
CA LEU A 169 6.92 2.35 -7.51
C LEU A 169 7.62 3.69 -7.69
N ALA A 170 8.78 3.71 -8.35
CA ALA A 170 9.39 4.95 -8.79
C ALA A 170 8.57 5.56 -9.93
N ILE A 171 8.19 6.82 -9.75
CA ILE A 171 7.35 7.60 -10.67
C ILE A 171 8.08 8.81 -11.24
N GLY A 172 9.29 9.10 -10.74
CA GLY A 172 10.15 10.14 -11.25
C GLY A 172 11.49 10.20 -10.55
N TYR A 173 12.34 11.11 -11.01
CA TYR A 173 13.62 11.43 -10.37
C TYR A 173 13.98 12.92 -10.56
N ASP A 174 14.84 13.43 -9.69
CA ASP A 174 15.59 14.68 -9.88
C ASP A 174 17.06 14.40 -9.57
N LEU A 175 17.96 14.84 -10.45
CA LEU A 175 19.40 14.60 -10.33
C LEU A 175 20.19 15.88 -10.05
N GLY A 176 19.53 17.02 -9.87
CA GLY A 176 20.15 18.32 -9.62
C GLY A 176 21.32 18.59 -10.56
N ARG A 177 22.55 18.61 -10.05
CA ARG A 177 23.75 19.00 -10.80
C ARG A 177 24.37 17.89 -11.65
N TYR A 178 23.68 16.77 -11.89
CA TYR A 178 24.20 15.65 -12.68
C TYR A 178 24.72 16.04 -14.08
N ARG A 179 25.91 15.51 -14.42
CA ARG A 179 26.60 15.70 -15.72
C ARG A 179 27.19 14.39 -16.26
N GLY A 180 26.45 13.29 -16.15
CA GLY A 180 26.91 11.94 -16.51
C GLY A 180 27.35 11.12 -15.30
N ASP A 181 27.78 11.78 -14.22
CA ASP A 181 27.97 11.19 -12.90
C ASP A 181 27.50 12.17 -11.81
N LEU A 182 27.15 11.64 -10.63
CA LEU A 182 26.79 12.45 -9.47
C LEU A 182 28.02 12.99 -8.74
N GLY A 183 29.17 12.29 -8.75
CA GLY A 183 30.42 12.74 -8.15
C GLY A 183 30.25 13.21 -6.69
N ALA A 184 30.66 14.46 -6.40
CA ALA A 184 30.49 15.08 -5.08
C ALA A 184 29.04 15.55 -4.78
N HIS A 185 28.11 15.36 -5.71
CA HIS A 185 26.72 15.80 -5.62
C HIS A 185 25.74 14.64 -5.51
N GLN A 186 26.15 13.53 -4.88
CA GLN A 186 25.29 12.35 -4.69
C GLN A 186 23.97 12.66 -3.99
N GLU A 187 23.97 13.61 -3.03
CA GLU A 187 22.77 14.07 -2.32
C GLU A 187 21.79 14.88 -3.18
N ASP A 188 22.15 15.24 -4.41
CA ASP A 188 21.21 15.85 -5.34
C ASP A 188 20.18 14.85 -5.86
N LEU A 189 20.48 13.54 -5.79
CA LEU A 189 19.57 12.48 -6.21
C LEU A 189 18.31 12.48 -5.35
N ARG A 190 17.17 12.63 -6.02
CA ARG A 190 15.83 12.37 -5.49
C ARG A 190 15.14 11.37 -6.37
N ILE A 191 14.53 10.36 -5.78
CA ILE A 191 13.64 9.42 -6.48
C ILE A 191 12.25 9.63 -5.91
N PHE A 192 11.31 10.03 -6.76
CA PHE A 192 9.91 10.23 -6.38
C PHE A 192 9.18 8.88 -6.49
N VAL A 193 8.52 8.46 -5.41
CA VAL A 193 7.90 7.14 -5.33
C VAL A 193 6.44 7.20 -4.88
N TYR A 194 5.64 6.27 -5.42
CA TYR A 194 4.41 5.78 -4.80
C TYR A 194 4.76 4.63 -3.86
N ASP A 195 4.43 4.77 -2.58
CA ASP A 195 4.59 3.73 -1.57
C ASP A 195 3.20 3.28 -1.07
N PRO A 196 2.83 1.98 -1.21
CA PRO A 196 1.56 1.45 -0.71
C PRO A 196 1.29 1.64 0.79
N ASN A 197 2.32 1.93 1.59
CA ASN A 197 2.18 2.28 2.99
C ASN A 197 1.68 3.73 3.21
N TYR A 198 1.72 4.57 2.18
CA TYR A 198 1.34 5.99 2.24
C TYR A 198 0.39 6.38 1.07
N PRO A 199 -0.87 5.90 1.10
CA PRO A 199 -1.84 6.11 0.02
C PRO A 199 -1.99 7.55 -0.43
N GLY A 200 -2.01 7.76 -1.75
CA GLY A 200 -2.25 9.06 -2.39
C GLY A 200 -1.14 10.09 -2.24
N ARG A 201 0.03 9.71 -1.70
CA ARG A 201 1.18 10.60 -1.53
C ARG A 201 2.32 10.21 -2.46
N THR A 202 3.03 11.23 -2.93
CA THR A 202 4.39 11.07 -3.47
C THR A 202 5.38 11.21 -2.32
N LEU A 203 6.28 10.25 -2.16
CA LEU A 203 7.42 10.35 -1.24
C LEU A 203 8.72 10.52 -2.00
N THR A 204 9.76 10.99 -1.31
CA THR A 204 11.07 11.29 -1.89
C THR A 204 12.14 10.46 -1.22
N LEU A 205 12.65 9.45 -1.94
CA LEU A 205 13.80 8.65 -1.53
C LEU A 205 15.09 9.38 -1.93
N VAL A 206 15.97 9.61 -0.96
CA VAL A 206 17.27 10.29 -1.15
C VAL A 206 18.39 9.45 -0.54
N PRO A 207 19.64 9.55 -1.05
CA PRO A 207 20.77 8.94 -0.39
C PRO A 207 21.07 9.64 0.95
N ASP A 208 21.54 8.87 1.92
CA ASP A 208 22.06 9.31 3.20
C ASP A 208 23.53 8.88 3.26
N LEU A 209 24.44 9.79 2.89
CA LEU A 209 25.87 9.50 2.81
C LEU A 209 26.48 9.19 4.18
N SER A 210 25.91 9.77 5.25
CA SER A 210 26.41 9.59 6.60
C SER A 210 26.19 8.17 7.11
N ARG A 211 25.07 7.56 6.71
CA ARG A 211 24.71 6.19 7.07
C ARG A 211 25.10 5.16 6.00
N GLY A 212 25.31 5.59 4.76
CA GLY A 212 25.55 4.68 3.64
C GLY A 212 24.28 3.92 3.24
N GLY A 213 23.19 4.64 3.05
CA GLY A 213 21.88 4.08 2.68
C GLY A 213 20.98 5.10 2.00
N TYR A 214 19.68 4.83 1.98
CA TYR A 214 18.65 5.67 1.40
C TYR A 214 17.52 5.87 2.39
N ARG A 215 17.00 7.09 2.49
CA ARG A 215 15.91 7.43 3.41
C ARG A 215 14.81 8.21 2.71
N TYR A 216 13.63 8.20 3.31
CA TYR A 216 12.62 9.18 2.94
C TYR A 216 12.95 10.56 3.51
N LEU A 217 12.50 11.60 2.81
CA LEU A 217 12.47 12.97 3.36
C LEU A 217 11.27 13.17 4.27
N GLU A 218 10.16 12.50 3.96
CA GLU A 218 8.86 12.72 4.59
C GLU A 218 8.60 11.77 5.77
N GLU A 219 9.33 10.67 5.89
CA GLU A 219 9.07 9.59 6.83
C GLU A 219 10.37 9.04 7.42
N ASP A 220 10.32 8.55 8.66
CA ASP A 220 11.48 7.94 9.33
C ASP A 220 11.66 6.48 8.90
N LYS A 221 12.15 6.31 7.66
CA LYS A 221 12.45 5.02 7.05
C LYS A 221 13.79 5.06 6.33
N LEU A 222 14.53 3.95 6.46
CA LEU A 222 15.88 3.78 5.95
C LEU A 222 16.02 2.42 5.27
N TRP A 223 16.74 2.39 4.16
CA TRP A 223 17.06 1.21 3.38
C TRP A 223 18.55 1.22 3.03
N LEU A 224 19.16 0.04 2.90
CA LEU A 224 20.55 -0.05 2.48
C LEU A 224 20.72 0.31 1.00
N THR A 225 19.82 -0.22 0.16
CA THR A 225 19.88 -0.04 -1.29
C THR A 225 18.51 -0.30 -1.92
N TYR A 226 18.45 -0.12 -3.24
CA TYR A 226 17.32 -0.51 -4.07
C TYR A 226 17.79 -1.25 -5.33
N PHE A 227 16.93 -2.07 -5.91
CA PHE A 227 17.08 -2.57 -7.27
C PHE A 227 15.87 -2.17 -8.11
N VAL A 228 16.08 -2.01 -9.42
CA VAL A 228 15.01 -1.75 -10.39
C VAL A 228 14.44 -3.08 -10.87
N ASP A 229 13.13 -3.26 -10.72
CA ASP A 229 12.42 -4.41 -11.26
C ASP A 229 12.20 -4.25 -12.76
N ALA A 230 13.07 -4.89 -13.54
CA ALA A 230 12.95 -4.97 -14.98
C ALA A 230 12.03 -6.12 -15.45
N LYS A 231 11.57 -6.99 -14.53
CA LYS A 231 10.86 -8.24 -14.82
C LYS A 231 9.35 -8.11 -14.78
N TYR A 232 8.82 -7.03 -14.19
CA TYR A 232 7.39 -6.69 -14.25
C TYR A 232 6.81 -6.91 -15.65
N ARG A 233 5.74 -7.71 -15.71
CA ARG A 233 4.90 -7.89 -16.89
C ARG A 233 3.50 -7.38 -16.62
N ALA A 234 3.01 -6.52 -17.51
CA ALA A 234 1.67 -5.98 -17.42
C ALA A 234 0.62 -7.09 -17.53
N GLN A 235 -0.34 -7.07 -16.62
CA GLN A 235 -1.50 -7.95 -16.64
C GLN A 235 -2.76 -7.09 -16.66
N ARG A 236 -3.68 -7.35 -17.59
CA ARG A 236 -4.96 -6.64 -17.57
C ARG A 236 -5.75 -7.04 -16.31
N PRO A 237 -6.15 -6.10 -15.44
CA PRO A 237 -6.92 -6.44 -14.25
C PRO A 237 -8.26 -7.07 -14.59
N SER A 238 -8.61 -8.16 -13.89
CA SER A 238 -9.93 -8.81 -14.00
C SER A 238 -11.00 -8.16 -13.13
N ILE A 239 -10.58 -7.30 -12.20
CA ILE A 239 -11.46 -6.58 -11.29
C ILE A 239 -11.65 -5.19 -11.88
N PRO A 240 -12.80 -4.87 -12.49
CA PRO A 240 -13.03 -3.49 -12.94
C PRO A 240 -13.03 -2.59 -11.69
N ALA A 241 -12.69 -1.30 -11.85
CA ALA A 241 -13.11 -0.36 -10.82
C ALA A 241 -14.61 -0.51 -10.69
N THR A 242 -15.07 -0.81 -9.48
CA THR A 242 -16.48 -0.63 -9.17
C THR A 242 -16.75 0.84 -9.42
N VAL A 243 -17.34 1.17 -10.57
CA VAL A 243 -18.03 2.44 -10.71
C VAL A 243 -19.06 2.38 -9.60
N VAL A 244 -18.87 3.19 -8.56
CA VAL A 244 -19.91 3.40 -7.58
C VAL A 244 -21.02 4.08 -8.38
N VAL A 245 -21.90 3.27 -8.98
CA VAL A 245 -23.13 3.78 -9.54
C VAL A 245 -23.85 4.32 -8.32
N ALA A 246 -23.89 5.64 -8.21
CA ALA A 246 -24.59 6.30 -7.13
C ALA A 246 -26.00 5.69 -7.08
N PRO A 247 -26.44 5.16 -5.92
CA PRO A 247 -27.74 4.52 -5.85
C PRO A 247 -28.82 5.52 -6.30
N ALA A 248 -29.89 5.01 -6.91
CA ALA A 248 -31.03 5.83 -7.35
C ALA A 248 -31.62 6.69 -6.21
N ASP A 249 -31.40 6.29 -4.95
CA ASP A 249 -31.64 7.08 -3.74
C ASP A 249 -30.37 7.08 -2.87
N ALA A 250 -29.70 8.23 -2.79
CA ALA A 250 -28.48 8.43 -2.00
C ALA A 250 -28.69 8.29 -0.48
N SER A 251 -29.94 8.20 -0.01
CA SER A 251 -30.29 7.99 1.40
C SER A 251 -30.30 6.52 1.83
N LEU A 252 -30.21 5.58 0.89
CA LEU A 252 -30.14 4.15 1.20
C LEU A 252 -28.72 3.71 1.56
N VAL A 253 -28.62 2.76 2.49
CA VAL A 253 -27.37 2.09 2.86
C VAL A 253 -26.99 1.13 1.73
N ARG A 254 -25.85 1.38 1.09
CA ARG A 254 -25.34 0.55 -0.03
C ARG A 254 -24.53 -0.64 0.47
N GLU A 255 -23.76 -0.45 1.53
CA GLU A 255 -22.94 -1.48 2.14
C GLU A 255 -22.74 -1.20 3.64
N LEU A 256 -22.49 -2.26 4.41
CA LEU A 256 -21.81 -2.15 5.69
C LEU A 256 -20.34 -2.49 5.51
N LEU A 257 -19.46 -1.67 6.07
CA LEU A 257 -18.06 -2.01 6.27
C LEU A 257 -17.91 -2.52 7.70
N VAL A 258 -17.62 -3.81 7.84
CA VAL A 258 -17.52 -4.49 9.12
C VAL A 258 -16.07 -4.84 9.37
N THR A 259 -15.43 -4.11 10.28
CA THR A 259 -14.08 -4.42 10.74
C THR A 259 -14.16 -5.33 11.96
N ILE A 260 -13.47 -6.47 11.92
CA ILE A 260 -13.34 -7.40 13.03
C ILE A 260 -11.85 -7.52 13.35
N GLU A 261 -11.46 -7.22 14.59
CA GLU A 261 -10.11 -7.46 15.11
C GLU A 261 -10.13 -8.77 15.88
N THR A 262 -9.47 -9.79 15.33
CA THR A 262 -9.24 -11.06 16.01
C THR A 262 -8.18 -10.87 17.09
N GLY A 263 -8.46 -11.34 18.30
CA GLY A 263 -7.56 -11.30 19.45
C GLY A 263 -6.58 -12.47 19.49
N GLY A 264 -6.22 -12.89 20.70
CA GLY A 264 -5.15 -13.89 20.92
C GLY A 264 -5.43 -15.32 20.42
N ASP A 265 -6.67 -15.64 20.01
CA ASP A 265 -7.07 -16.96 19.50
C ASP A 265 -7.74 -16.73 18.14
N ASP A 266 -7.26 -17.40 17.10
CA ASP A 266 -7.64 -17.13 15.72
C ASP A 266 -9.02 -17.70 15.35
N LEU A 267 -9.54 -17.33 14.17
CA LEU A 267 -10.60 -18.11 13.53
C LEU A 267 -9.92 -19.06 12.54
N ARG A 268 -9.98 -20.37 12.76
CA ARG A 268 -9.25 -21.38 11.97
C ARG A 268 -9.71 -21.49 10.52
N GLY A 269 -10.99 -21.28 10.24
CA GLY A 269 -11.58 -21.57 8.93
C GLY A 269 -11.86 -23.07 8.74
N GLY A 270 -11.92 -23.52 7.49
CA GLY A 270 -12.33 -24.88 7.14
C GLY A 270 -13.80 -25.09 7.51
N ASN A 271 -14.04 -25.91 8.54
CA ASN A 271 -15.38 -26.14 9.08
C ASN A 271 -15.76 -25.13 10.18
N ASP A 272 -14.80 -24.33 10.65
CA ASP A 272 -14.98 -23.34 11.70
C ASP A 272 -15.12 -21.94 11.09
N ASN A 273 -16.35 -21.43 11.00
CA ASN A 273 -16.67 -20.21 10.26
C ASN A 273 -17.63 -19.30 11.01
N VAL A 274 -17.69 -18.04 10.56
CA VAL A 274 -18.61 -17.03 11.09
C VAL A 274 -19.64 -16.63 10.02
N ASP A 275 -20.91 -16.61 10.40
CA ASP A 275 -21.98 -15.98 9.65
C ASP A 275 -22.22 -14.55 10.17
N LEU A 276 -22.59 -13.65 9.28
CA LEU A 276 -22.99 -12.28 9.63
C LEU A 276 -24.46 -12.06 9.32
N VAL A 277 -25.15 -11.39 10.22
CA VAL A 277 -26.60 -11.21 10.16
C VAL A 277 -26.96 -9.78 10.48
N LEU A 278 -27.48 -9.06 9.50
CA LEU A 278 -28.03 -7.73 9.70
C LEU A 278 -29.51 -7.83 10.05
N ASN A 279 -29.88 -7.34 11.22
CA ASN A 279 -31.28 -7.13 11.60
C ASN A 279 -31.66 -5.66 11.35
N THR A 280 -32.78 -5.47 10.67
CA THR A 280 -33.38 -4.17 10.39
C THR A 280 -34.80 -4.11 10.94
N ARG A 281 -35.42 -2.93 10.91
CA ARG A 281 -36.83 -2.76 11.24
C ARG A 281 -37.77 -3.58 10.35
N SER A 282 -37.38 -3.79 9.09
CA SER A 282 -38.20 -4.41 8.05
C SER A 282 -37.87 -5.89 7.79
N GLY A 283 -36.81 -6.44 8.41
CA GLY A 283 -36.44 -7.84 8.26
C GLY A 283 -34.97 -8.12 8.53
N ARG A 284 -34.47 -9.25 8.00
CA ARG A 284 -33.10 -9.74 8.21
C ARG A 284 -32.40 -9.97 6.87
N GLN A 285 -31.12 -9.65 6.82
CA GLN A 285 -30.20 -9.98 5.72
C GLN A 285 -29.03 -10.79 6.29
N SER A 286 -28.52 -11.78 5.57
CA SER A 286 -27.47 -12.66 6.09
C SER A 286 -26.39 -12.98 5.06
N TRP A 287 -25.15 -13.06 5.52
CA TRP A 287 -23.97 -13.50 4.79
C TRP A 287 -23.42 -14.73 5.50
N ARG A 288 -23.67 -15.90 4.93
CA ARG A 288 -23.16 -17.17 5.46
C ARG A 288 -21.69 -17.33 5.12
N ASN A 289 -20.94 -17.95 6.03
CA ASN A 289 -19.51 -18.20 5.89
C ASN A 289 -18.77 -16.93 5.42
N ALA A 290 -18.90 -15.85 6.19
CA ALA A 290 -18.37 -14.54 5.85
C ALA A 290 -16.82 -14.54 5.75
N ASN A 291 -16.15 -15.49 6.39
CA ASN A 291 -14.70 -15.72 6.23
C ASN A 291 -14.35 -16.65 5.05
N GLY A 292 -15.34 -17.24 4.37
CA GLY A 292 -15.15 -18.07 3.17
C GLY A 292 -14.30 -19.30 3.41
N GLY A 293 -14.40 -19.93 4.59
CA GLY A 293 -13.60 -21.11 4.94
C GLY A 293 -12.12 -20.81 5.23
N ARG A 294 -11.69 -19.55 5.26
CA ARG A 294 -10.28 -19.21 5.54
C ARG A 294 -10.05 -18.77 6.96
N ARG A 295 -8.80 -19.01 7.38
CA ARG A 295 -8.27 -18.57 8.66
C ARG A 295 -8.25 -17.05 8.74
N TRP A 296 -8.75 -16.47 9.83
CA TRP A 296 -8.43 -15.11 10.22
C TRP A 296 -7.45 -15.16 11.38
N LEU A 297 -6.21 -14.75 11.10
CA LEU A 297 -5.08 -14.84 12.04
C LEU A 297 -5.37 -14.17 13.40
N GLY A 298 -4.74 -14.70 14.44
CA GLY A 298 -4.68 -14.04 15.75
C GLY A 298 -4.03 -12.66 15.66
N ASN A 299 -4.51 -11.72 16.47
CA ASN A 299 -4.03 -10.34 16.53
C ASN A 299 -4.03 -9.65 15.15
N TYR A 300 -5.09 -9.86 14.38
CA TYR A 300 -5.22 -9.34 13.02
C TYR A 300 -6.63 -8.81 12.76
N SER A 301 -6.71 -7.73 11.97
CA SER A 301 -7.97 -7.16 11.54
C SER A 301 -8.39 -7.70 10.17
N GLN A 302 -9.68 -7.71 9.88
CA GLN A 302 -10.24 -7.85 8.55
C GLN A 302 -11.36 -6.83 8.38
N THR A 303 -11.58 -6.30 7.18
CA THR A 303 -12.75 -5.44 6.89
C THR A 303 -13.56 -6.04 5.75
N LEU A 304 -14.76 -6.47 6.07
CA LEU A 304 -15.71 -7.04 5.12
C LEU A 304 -16.62 -5.93 4.57
N SER A 305 -16.86 -5.97 3.26
CA SER A 305 -17.93 -5.21 2.61
C SER A 305 -19.14 -6.10 2.45
N LEU A 306 -20.25 -5.69 3.06
CA LEU A 306 -21.51 -6.42 3.05
C LEU A 306 -22.56 -5.59 2.30
N PRO A 307 -22.86 -5.91 1.02
CA PRO A 307 -23.87 -5.18 0.25
C PRO A 307 -25.25 -5.26 0.90
N VAL A 308 -25.86 -4.11 1.19
CA VAL A 308 -27.16 -4.04 1.87
C VAL A 308 -28.25 -3.72 0.84
N ARG A 309 -29.36 -4.45 0.89
CA ARG A 309 -30.50 -4.25 -0.02
C ARG A 309 -31.57 -3.39 0.61
N ASN A 310 -31.99 -2.32 -0.07
CA ASN A 310 -33.21 -1.54 0.21
C ASN A 310 -33.42 -1.13 1.69
N THR A 311 -32.35 -0.72 2.37
CA THR A 311 -32.41 -0.38 3.82
C THR A 311 -32.02 1.08 4.03
N ARG A 312 -32.85 1.83 4.77
CA ARG A 312 -32.50 3.17 5.24
C ARG A 312 -31.63 3.08 6.47
N LEU A 313 -30.78 4.09 6.69
CA LEU A 313 -29.92 4.16 7.87
C LEU A 313 -30.72 4.05 9.18
N SER A 314 -31.88 4.71 9.25
CA SER A 314 -32.82 4.68 10.39
C SER A 314 -33.43 3.32 10.69
N ASP A 315 -33.35 2.37 9.75
CA ASP A 315 -33.94 1.04 9.88
C ASP A 315 -32.93 0.00 10.39
N LEU A 316 -31.63 0.33 10.45
CA LEU A 316 -30.62 -0.58 10.99
C LEU A 316 -30.85 -0.81 12.50
N ARG A 317 -30.70 -2.06 12.98
CA ARG A 317 -30.90 -2.41 14.40
C ARG A 317 -29.70 -3.11 15.04
N SER A 318 -29.21 -4.18 14.43
CA SER A 318 -28.01 -4.87 14.92
C SER A 318 -27.29 -5.64 13.82
N LEU A 319 -26.03 -5.98 14.06
CA LEU A 319 -25.30 -7.01 13.34
C LEU A 319 -24.95 -8.15 14.30
N ASP A 320 -25.39 -9.37 14.00
CA ASP A 320 -25.00 -10.55 14.77
C ASP A 320 -23.83 -11.25 14.07
N LEU A 321 -22.83 -11.62 14.86
CA LEU A 321 -21.77 -12.56 14.51
C LEU A 321 -22.18 -13.91 15.07
N LEU A 322 -22.36 -14.90 14.22
CA LEU A 322 -22.80 -16.25 14.61
C LEU A 322 -21.75 -17.29 14.21
N THR A 323 -21.38 -18.16 15.14
CA THR A 323 -20.47 -19.28 14.90
C THR A 323 -21.19 -20.61 15.14
N HIS A 324 -20.75 -21.67 14.46
CA HIS A 324 -21.39 -23.00 14.54
C HIS A 324 -20.43 -24.11 15.00
N PHE A 325 -19.20 -23.76 15.36
CA PHE A 325 -18.15 -24.72 15.71
C PHE A 325 -18.22 -25.20 17.16
N GLY A 326 -17.81 -26.45 17.41
CA GLY A 326 -18.01 -27.11 18.71
C GLY A 326 -17.06 -26.72 19.85
N GLY A 327 -16.04 -25.89 19.61
CA GLY A 327 -15.06 -25.52 20.64
C GLY A 327 -13.96 -26.56 20.92
N GLY A 328 -12.84 -26.09 21.48
CA GLY A 328 -11.82 -26.96 22.09
C GLY A 328 -11.04 -27.86 21.12
N ILE A 329 -10.95 -29.17 21.42
CA ILE A 329 -10.24 -30.16 20.60
C ILE A 329 -11.08 -30.57 19.38
N GLY A 330 -12.41 -30.47 19.47
CA GLY A 330 -13.36 -30.88 18.43
C GLY A 330 -13.86 -29.74 17.53
N GLY A 331 -13.39 -28.52 17.74
CA GLY A 331 -13.78 -27.32 16.98
C GLY A 331 -12.97 -26.11 17.41
N ASP A 332 -13.22 -24.94 16.83
CA ASP A 332 -12.44 -23.75 17.13
C ASP A 332 -12.87 -22.97 18.39
N ASN A 333 -11.95 -22.20 18.97
CA ASN A 333 -12.28 -21.10 19.85
C ASN A 333 -11.72 -19.82 19.22
N TRP A 334 -12.51 -18.76 19.16
CA TRP A 334 -12.09 -17.54 18.48
C TRP A 334 -12.28 -16.33 19.38
N ASN A 335 -11.22 -15.54 19.55
CA ASN A 335 -11.28 -14.28 20.28
C ASN A 335 -11.54 -13.15 19.28
N VAL A 336 -12.59 -12.37 19.55
CA VAL A 336 -12.80 -11.07 18.91
C VAL A 336 -12.53 -10.00 19.95
N ASP A 337 -11.59 -9.12 19.67
CA ASP A 337 -11.20 -8.02 20.55
C ASP A 337 -11.90 -6.71 20.16
N CYS A 338 -12.24 -6.53 18.89
CA CYS A 338 -12.98 -5.35 18.43
C CYS A 338 -13.92 -5.66 17.27
N VAL A 339 -15.09 -5.02 17.29
CA VAL A 339 -15.99 -4.91 16.14
C VAL A 339 -16.29 -3.44 15.88
N ILE A 340 -16.09 -3.01 14.64
CA ILE A 340 -16.47 -1.67 14.16
C ILE A 340 -17.39 -1.84 12.95
N VAL A 341 -18.51 -1.12 12.92
CA VAL A 341 -19.44 -1.15 11.79
C VAL A 341 -19.65 0.27 11.28
N TYR A 342 -19.39 0.45 9.98
CA TYR A 342 -19.76 1.64 9.26
C TYR A 342 -20.88 1.35 8.28
N ALA A 343 -21.90 2.20 8.23
CA ALA A 343 -22.90 2.20 7.16
C ALA A 343 -22.53 3.25 6.12
N VAL A 344 -22.58 2.88 4.84
CA VAL A 344 -22.28 3.79 3.74
C VAL A 344 -23.54 4.12 2.95
N THR A 345 -23.86 5.41 2.76
CA THR A 345 -25.00 5.91 1.98
C THR A 345 -24.53 6.95 0.97
N GLY A 346 -24.74 6.72 -0.33
CA GLY A 346 -24.13 7.59 -1.36
C GLY A 346 -22.64 7.81 -1.09
N ASP A 347 -22.24 9.07 -0.89
CA ASP A 347 -20.87 9.49 -0.57
C ASP A 347 -20.57 9.60 0.95
N ASN A 348 -21.55 9.38 1.82
CA ASN A 348 -21.40 9.51 3.27
C ASN A 348 -21.13 8.15 3.93
N THR A 349 -20.23 8.16 4.91
CA THR A 349 -19.93 7.01 5.76
C THR A 349 -20.22 7.36 7.22
N TYR A 350 -21.00 6.53 7.89
CA TYR A 350 -21.42 6.71 9.29
C TYR A 350 -20.88 5.56 10.12
N LYS A 351 -20.13 5.86 11.18
CA LYS A 351 -19.81 4.86 12.21
C LYS A 351 -21.06 4.64 13.05
N ILE A 352 -21.62 3.43 12.99
CA ILE A 352 -22.88 3.08 13.69
C ILE A 352 -22.65 2.14 14.87
N TYR A 353 -21.42 1.60 14.98
CA TYR A 353 -21.01 0.73 16.06
C TYR A 353 -19.50 0.73 16.23
N GLU A 354 -19.04 0.75 17.47
CA GLU A 354 -17.67 0.41 17.85
C GLU A 354 -17.68 -0.12 19.27
N GLN A 355 -17.12 -1.31 19.46
CA GLN A 355 -16.89 -1.86 20.78
C GLN A 355 -15.53 -2.56 20.80
N ARG A 356 -14.83 -2.45 21.92
CA ARG A 356 -13.49 -3.02 22.15
C ARG A 356 -13.48 -3.78 23.48
N GLY A 357 -12.66 -4.81 23.56
CA GLY A 357 -12.42 -5.64 24.74
C GLY A 357 -11.17 -6.51 24.56
N ALA A 358 -10.83 -7.31 25.57
CA ALA A 358 -9.66 -8.19 25.54
C ALA A 358 -9.94 -9.56 26.22
N PRO A 359 -10.77 -10.44 25.60
CA PRO A 359 -11.51 -10.23 24.36
C PRO A 359 -12.85 -9.52 24.60
N LEU A 360 -13.39 -8.89 23.56
CA LEU A 360 -14.77 -8.39 23.54
C LEU A 360 -15.77 -9.55 23.61
N VAL A 361 -15.50 -10.60 22.83
CA VAL A 361 -16.21 -11.88 22.94
C VAL A 361 -15.24 -13.01 22.64
N ARG A 362 -15.32 -14.07 23.44
CA ARG A 362 -14.66 -15.34 23.17
C ARG A 362 -15.72 -16.34 22.71
N PHE A 363 -15.70 -16.66 21.42
CA PHE A 363 -16.52 -17.74 20.89
C PHE A 363 -15.95 -19.09 21.29
N THR A 364 -16.82 -19.98 21.74
CA THR A 364 -16.51 -21.34 22.17
C THR A 364 -17.65 -22.27 21.76
N GLY A 365 -17.56 -23.56 22.07
CA GLY A 365 -18.68 -24.49 21.93
C GLY A 365 -19.89 -24.21 22.83
N GLN A 366 -19.84 -23.18 23.68
CA GLN A 366 -20.95 -22.72 24.51
C GLN A 366 -21.40 -21.30 24.15
N VAL A 367 -20.51 -20.50 23.55
CA VAL A 367 -20.76 -19.11 23.17
C VAL A 367 -20.67 -19.00 21.65
N HIS A 368 -21.84 -18.92 21.01
CA HIS A 368 -21.98 -18.97 19.55
C HIS A 368 -22.43 -17.66 18.90
N SER A 369 -22.74 -16.64 19.71
CA SER A 369 -23.34 -15.42 19.19
C SER A 369 -22.79 -14.19 19.89
N TYR A 370 -22.54 -13.15 19.10
CA TYR A 370 -22.33 -11.80 19.57
C TYR A 370 -23.23 -10.83 18.81
N THR A 371 -23.88 -9.92 19.51
CA THR A 371 -24.78 -8.94 18.90
C THR A 371 -24.21 -7.53 19.05
N ALA A 372 -23.86 -6.93 17.92
CA ALA A 372 -23.53 -5.52 17.81
C ALA A 372 -24.82 -4.71 17.63
N SER A 373 -25.47 -4.34 18.74
CA SER A 373 -26.64 -3.46 18.73
C SER A 373 -26.23 -2.06 18.33
N PHE A 374 -26.81 -1.54 17.26
CA PHE A 374 -26.46 -0.23 16.73
C PHE A 374 -27.11 0.87 17.54
N ASP A 375 -26.33 1.87 17.92
CA ASP A 375 -26.86 3.10 18.49
C ASP A 375 -27.21 4.03 17.32
N VAL A 376 -28.44 3.91 16.82
CA VAL A 376 -28.95 4.65 15.65
C VAL A 376 -29.90 5.79 16.07
N PRO A 377 -29.56 6.72 16.99
CA PRO A 377 -30.33 7.94 17.17
C PRO A 377 -29.91 8.99 16.13
N GLY A 378 -30.81 9.92 15.80
CA GLY A 378 -30.70 10.91 14.70
C GLY A 378 -29.55 11.94 14.75
N ARG A 379 -28.43 11.66 15.43
CA ARG A 379 -27.19 12.44 15.41
C ARG A 379 -26.00 11.54 15.12
N PHE A 380 -25.73 11.30 13.84
CA PHE A 380 -24.49 10.65 13.43
C PHE A 380 -23.34 11.65 13.33
N LEU A 381 -22.15 11.24 13.76
CA LEU A 381 -20.91 11.91 13.40
C LEU A 381 -20.63 11.64 11.92
N ARG A 382 -20.98 12.61 11.06
CA ARG A 382 -20.60 12.61 9.65
C ARG A 382 -19.09 12.76 9.54
N LEU A 383 -18.40 11.73 9.04
CA LEU A 383 -17.01 11.89 8.62
C LEU A 383 -17.01 12.67 7.30
N LYS A 384 -16.47 13.90 7.31
CA LYS A 384 -16.37 14.77 6.12
C LYS A 384 -15.24 14.37 5.15
N ALA A 385 -14.57 13.25 5.39
CA ALA A 385 -13.43 12.78 4.60
C ALA A 385 -13.48 11.26 4.44
N PRO A 386 -12.88 10.69 3.37
CA PRO A 386 -12.73 9.25 3.24
C PRO A 386 -12.05 8.67 4.48
N LEU A 387 -12.55 7.51 4.91
CA LEU A 387 -12.16 6.81 6.13
C LEU A 387 -10.63 6.59 6.16
N LYS A 388 -9.88 7.45 6.86
CA LYS A 388 -8.53 7.10 7.31
C LYS A 388 -8.69 6.20 8.52
N LEU A 389 -8.72 4.88 8.31
CA LEU A 389 -8.57 3.94 9.42
C LEU A 389 -7.18 4.20 10.03
N ASP A 390 -7.17 4.73 11.24
CA ASP A 390 -5.95 5.05 11.96
C ASP A 390 -5.27 3.75 12.43
N ALA A 391 -4.39 3.23 11.57
CA ALA A 391 -3.58 2.05 11.87
C ALA A 391 -2.48 2.33 12.92
N SER A 392 -2.29 3.59 13.37
CA SER A 392 -1.23 3.95 14.31
C SER A 392 -1.48 3.48 15.75
N LYS A 393 -2.66 2.91 16.05
CA LYS A 393 -2.98 2.31 17.35
C LYS A 393 -2.73 0.80 17.45
N ILE A 394 -2.22 0.16 16.40
CA ILE A 394 -1.80 -1.24 16.46
C ILE A 394 -0.34 -1.27 16.91
N SER A 395 -0.11 -1.34 18.23
CA SER A 395 1.21 -1.70 18.73
C SER A 395 1.48 -3.14 18.30
N LEU A 396 2.32 -3.32 17.28
CA LEU A 396 2.89 -4.63 17.02
C LEU A 396 3.70 -5.04 18.26
N PRO A 397 3.48 -6.22 18.85
CA PRO A 397 4.37 -6.72 19.87
C PRO A 397 5.78 -6.83 19.27
N PRO A 398 6.84 -6.58 20.07
CA PRO A 398 8.20 -6.70 19.58
C PRO A 398 8.44 -8.12 19.03
N PRO A 399 9.19 -8.26 17.92
CA PRO A 399 9.59 -9.57 17.43
C PRO A 399 10.35 -10.30 18.54
N ARG A 400 10.00 -11.56 18.77
CA ARG A 400 10.78 -12.45 19.64
C ARG A 400 12.06 -12.88 18.95
#